data_AF-A0A812TUP3-F1
#
_entry.id   AF-A0A812TUP3-F1
#
_cell.length_a   1.000
_cell.length_b   1.000
_cell.length_c   1.000
_cell.angle_alpha   90.00
_cell.angle_beta   90.00
_cell.angle_gamma   90.00
#
_symmetry.space_group_name_H-M   'P 1'
#
loop_
_entity.id
_entity.type
_entity.pdbx_description
1 polymer ?
#
loop_
_entity_poly.entity_id
_entity_poly.type
_entity_poly.pdbx_seq_one_letter_code
_entity_poly.pdbx_strand_id
1 'polypeptide(L)'
;MLRLLAVIACLAKVAIATCPDDPEVDLCETTGEETGSGFRSSPWMALVLPLATARPKVATGLALVLALAVGAEAVTCGELKDFYKSEACCGSPTTVLSNPVPGSPACPYNFNKPACNTAEPQTPRDLSTGATGSMVPKAATLTDAQANFLPLVNVHFHLGAEHKSDAYNNDTDAMAYDAASSGRRLASNPRPGFMCPTDTLTDAQMTPYTFQHCTGDVQVGKSYEVHYVHSSAGTDNDASDGMNADLLADGLGGAANGRGLLNPMVVVQGQIYQIVNGGPTVNDLLHGWTVVGHNNSVMYSGSTTGQSHDNSVCSPYVITWHVDKDCHQVSPESFDNLCKQMKDLYGMSVDLAPHGSRILVSPTYVVQSQYVVPLA
;
A
#
# COMPACT_ATOMS: atom_id res chain seq x y z
N MET A 1 -48.87 5.26 54.93
CA MET A 1 -50.01 5.63 54.05
C MET A 1 -49.54 5.54 52.61
N LEU A 2 -50.26 4.75 51.79
CA LEU A 2 -50.24 4.62 50.32
C LEU A 2 -48.88 4.37 49.63
N ARG A 3 -48.53 3.17 49.13
CA ARG A 3 -49.09 2.29 48.07
C ARG A 3 -49.08 2.88 46.63
N LEU A 4 -48.17 2.27 45.82
CA LEU A 4 -48.41 1.57 44.55
C LEU A 4 -48.34 2.32 43.20
N LEU A 5 -47.63 1.68 42.25
CA LEU A 5 -47.54 1.88 40.77
C LEU A 5 -46.59 2.99 40.29
N ALA A 6 -45.68 2.79 39.32
CA ALA A 6 -45.50 1.72 38.34
C ALA A 6 -44.02 1.57 37.92
N VAL A 7 -43.62 0.32 37.78
CA VAL A 7 -42.50 -0.16 36.95
C VAL A 7 -42.97 -0.13 35.48
N ILE A 8 -42.01 -0.05 34.55
CA ILE A 8 -42.08 -0.26 33.08
C ILE A 8 -42.02 1.02 32.21
N ALA A 9 -41.11 0.95 31.22
CA ALA A 9 -40.97 1.76 30.00
C ALA A 9 -40.00 2.97 29.99
N CYS A 10 -38.70 2.70 30.15
CA CYS A 10 -37.67 3.46 29.42
C CYS A 10 -36.97 2.51 28.43
N LEU A 11 -37.65 2.20 27.33
CA LEU A 11 -37.09 1.55 26.15
C LEU A 11 -37.48 2.40 24.94
N ALA A 12 -36.50 2.65 24.08
CA ALA A 12 -36.60 3.16 22.72
C ALA A 12 -37.17 4.58 22.50
N LYS A 13 -36.27 5.54 22.28
CA LYS A 13 -36.46 6.57 21.24
C LYS A 13 -35.28 6.50 20.26
N VAL A 14 -35.15 5.34 19.62
CA VAL A 14 -34.72 5.32 18.23
C VAL A 14 -35.93 5.83 17.47
N ALA A 15 -35.83 6.99 16.82
CA ALA A 15 -36.76 7.34 15.77
C ALA A 15 -36.51 6.36 14.64
N ILE A 16 -37.14 5.19 14.74
CA ILE A 16 -37.36 4.32 13.60
C ILE A 16 -38.22 5.19 12.69
N ALA A 17 -37.63 5.67 11.59
CA ALA A 17 -38.43 6.00 10.42
C ALA A 17 -39.06 4.68 9.98
N THR A 18 -40.15 4.29 10.65
CA THR A 18 -41.03 3.25 10.17
C THR A 18 -41.60 3.82 8.89
N CYS A 19 -41.02 3.42 7.75
CA CYS A 19 -41.81 3.35 6.53
C CYS A 19 -43.03 2.52 6.93
N PRO A 20 -44.27 3.03 6.73
CA PRO A 20 -45.44 2.19 6.85
C PRO A 20 -45.16 0.91 6.06
N ASP A 21 -45.49 -0.26 6.61
CA ASP A 21 -45.50 -1.51 5.86
C ASP A 21 -46.51 -1.34 4.71
N ASP A 22 -46.05 -0.78 3.60
CA ASP A 22 -46.74 -0.69 2.34
C ASP A 22 -46.50 -2.03 1.62
N PRO A 23 -47.54 -2.82 1.33
CA PRO A 23 -47.38 -4.08 0.63
C PRO A 23 -46.79 -3.82 -0.75
N GLU A 24 -45.53 -4.23 -0.93
CA GLU A 24 -44.81 -4.25 -2.20
C GLU A 24 -44.73 -2.87 -2.89
N VAL A 25 -43.73 -2.06 -2.54
CA VAL A 25 -43.15 -1.18 -3.57
C VAL A 25 -42.46 -2.10 -4.57
N ASP A 26 -43.25 -2.71 -5.45
CA ASP A 26 -42.73 -3.61 -6.47
C ASP A 26 -41.94 -2.75 -7.47
N LEU A 27 -40.62 -2.88 -7.39
CA LEU A 27 -39.68 -2.20 -8.26
C LEU A 27 -39.85 -2.65 -9.73
N CYS A 28 -40.67 -3.67 -10.00
CA CYS A 28 -40.90 -4.27 -11.31
C CYS A 28 -42.26 -3.93 -11.94
N GLU A 29 -43.18 -3.29 -11.22
CA GLU A 29 -44.50 -2.95 -11.77
C GLU A 29 -44.43 -1.99 -12.96
N THR A 30 -45.14 -2.31 -14.04
CA THR A 30 -45.34 -1.44 -15.21
C THR A 30 -46.40 -0.38 -14.92
N THR A 31 -46.19 0.84 -15.40
CA THR A 31 -46.93 2.09 -15.13
C THR A 31 -48.41 2.08 -15.56
N GLY A 32 -49.22 1.19 -15.00
CA GLY A 32 -50.66 1.08 -15.25
C GLY A 32 -51.54 1.36 -14.04
N GLU A 33 -51.00 1.33 -12.82
CA GLU A 33 -51.78 1.42 -11.58
C GLU A 33 -51.09 2.36 -10.56
N GLU A 34 -51.09 3.66 -10.81
CA GLU A 34 -50.79 4.65 -9.76
C GLU A 34 -52.05 5.49 -9.48
N THR A 35 -52.72 5.22 -8.36
CA THR A 35 -53.59 6.19 -7.70
C THR A 35 -52.98 6.57 -6.35
N GLY A 36 -52.34 7.73 -6.25
CA GLY A 36 -51.80 8.20 -4.98
C GLY A 36 -51.20 9.59 -5.03
N SER A 37 -52.01 10.60 -4.73
CA SER A 37 -51.63 12.01 -4.64
C SER A 37 -50.67 12.30 -3.48
N GLY A 38 -49.46 12.79 -3.77
CA GLY A 38 -48.52 13.35 -2.79
C GLY A 38 -48.34 14.86 -2.96
N PHE A 39 -48.84 15.63 -1.99
CA PHE A 39 -48.75 17.10 -1.92
C PHE A 39 -47.29 17.58 -1.85
N ARG A 40 -46.93 18.58 -2.68
CA ARG A 40 -45.70 19.35 -2.56
C ARG A 40 -45.79 20.32 -1.37
N SER A 41 -44.88 20.22 -0.40
CA SER A 41 -44.49 21.35 0.44
C SER A 41 -43.05 21.73 0.12
N SER A 42 -42.88 22.96 -0.34
CA SER A 42 -41.59 23.61 -0.56
C SER A 42 -41.25 24.42 0.69
N PRO A 43 -39.97 24.46 1.11
CA PRO A 43 -39.50 25.63 1.84
C PRO A 43 -38.29 26.22 1.12
N TRP A 44 -38.51 27.39 0.53
CA TRP A 44 -37.48 28.42 0.45
C TRP A 44 -37.61 29.28 1.70
N MET A 45 -36.54 29.44 2.47
CA MET A 45 -36.05 30.77 2.89
C MET A 45 -34.77 30.66 3.70
N ALA A 46 -33.71 31.21 3.11
CA ALA A 46 -32.58 31.74 3.85
C ALA A 46 -33.06 32.91 4.74
N LEU A 47 -32.61 32.95 5.99
CA LEU A 47 -32.64 34.15 6.81
C LEU A 47 -31.40 34.16 7.70
N VAL A 48 -30.41 34.91 7.22
CA VAL A 48 -29.31 35.45 8.00
C VAL A 48 -29.84 36.69 8.72
N LEU A 49 -29.60 36.85 10.02
CA LEU A 49 -29.23 38.15 10.58
C LEU A 49 -28.51 38.01 11.95
N PRO A 50 -27.58 38.91 12.28
CA PRO A 50 -26.68 38.83 13.44
C PRO A 50 -27.24 39.61 14.64
N LEU A 51 -26.71 39.40 15.86
CA LEU A 51 -26.42 40.46 16.83
C LEU A 51 -25.57 39.94 18.00
N ALA A 52 -24.82 40.85 18.60
CA ALA A 52 -23.57 40.63 19.30
C ALA A 52 -23.67 40.67 20.85
N THR A 53 -22.52 40.35 21.47
CA THR A 53 -22.01 40.73 22.81
C THR A 53 -22.38 39.88 24.03
N ALA A 54 -21.42 39.07 24.48
CA ALA A 54 -20.85 39.10 25.84
C ALA A 54 -19.75 38.02 25.99
N ARG A 55 -18.55 38.41 26.48
CA ARG A 55 -17.54 37.50 27.05
C ARG A 55 -17.88 37.32 28.55
N PRO A 56 -17.68 36.15 29.20
CA PRO A 56 -16.32 35.67 29.47
C PRO A 56 -16.06 34.14 29.54
N LYS A 57 -14.79 33.80 29.24
CA LYS A 57 -13.90 32.73 29.74
C LYS A 57 -14.39 31.27 29.87
N VAL A 58 -13.51 30.41 29.34
CA VAL A 58 -13.21 28.98 29.62
C VAL A 58 -13.74 27.96 28.60
N ALA A 59 -12.77 27.33 27.93
CA ALA A 59 -12.73 26.00 27.32
C ALA A 59 -13.86 25.61 26.35
N THR A 60 -13.59 25.74 25.04
CA THR A 60 -13.87 24.71 24.02
C THR A 60 -13.28 25.16 22.69
N GLY A 61 -12.17 24.55 22.28
CA GLY A 61 -11.65 24.69 20.92
C GLY A 61 -12.56 23.90 19.98
N LEU A 62 -13.53 24.58 19.38
CA LEU A 62 -14.37 24.01 18.34
C LEU A 62 -13.52 23.89 17.07
N ALA A 63 -13.12 22.67 16.73
CA ALA A 63 -12.55 22.38 15.42
C ALA A 63 -13.63 22.64 14.36
N LEU A 64 -13.47 23.72 13.59
CA LEU A 64 -14.30 23.99 12.43
C LEU A 64 -13.80 23.07 11.29
N VAL A 65 -14.26 21.83 11.30
CA VAL A 65 -14.11 20.92 10.15
C VAL A 65 -15.05 21.45 9.07
N LEU A 66 -14.49 22.20 8.11
CA LEU A 66 -15.20 22.49 6.88
C LEU A 66 -15.25 21.20 6.07
N ALA A 67 -16.24 20.35 6.37
CA ALA A 67 -16.59 19.24 5.52
C ALA A 67 -17.05 19.82 4.17
N LEU A 68 -16.20 19.76 3.16
CA LEU A 68 -16.64 19.86 1.78
C LEU A 68 -17.51 18.63 1.53
N ALA A 69 -18.80 18.75 1.81
CA ALA A 69 -19.78 17.79 1.35
C ALA A 69 -19.80 17.88 -0.17
N VAL A 70 -19.09 16.95 -0.83
CA VAL A 70 -19.33 16.65 -2.23
C VAL A 70 -20.78 16.15 -2.27
N GLY A 71 -21.69 16.99 -2.77
CA GLY A 71 -23.11 16.67 -2.81
C GLY A 71 -23.32 15.47 -3.72
N ALA A 72 -23.65 14.31 -3.13
CA ALA A 72 -24.41 13.30 -3.86
C ALA A 72 -25.79 13.91 -4.14
N GLU A 73 -26.17 14.03 -5.40
CA GLU A 73 -27.55 14.41 -5.74
C GLU A 73 -28.49 13.36 -5.13
N ALA A 74 -29.52 13.82 -4.41
CA ALA A 74 -30.44 12.92 -3.75
C ALA A 74 -31.20 12.10 -4.81
N VAL A 75 -31.06 10.78 -4.76
CA VAL A 75 -31.73 9.84 -5.67
C VAL A 75 -33.19 9.73 -5.29
N THR A 76 -34.08 9.84 -6.27
CA THR A 76 -35.51 9.62 -6.08
C THR A 76 -35.84 8.13 -6.09
N CYS A 77 -36.92 7.73 -5.41
CA CYS A 77 -37.39 6.34 -5.46
C CYS A 77 -37.73 5.90 -6.90
N GLY A 78 -38.14 6.83 -7.77
CA GLY A 78 -38.39 6.56 -9.19
C GLY A 78 -37.12 6.18 -9.95
N GLU A 79 -36.03 6.94 -9.78
CA GLU A 79 -34.73 6.63 -10.40
C GLU A 79 -34.16 5.29 -9.92
N LEU A 80 -34.36 4.96 -8.64
CA LEU A 80 -33.97 3.66 -8.11
C LEU A 80 -34.79 2.51 -8.73
N LYS A 81 -36.10 2.71 -8.92
CA LYS A 81 -37.01 1.77 -9.59
C LYS A 81 -36.62 1.54 -11.06
N ASP A 82 -36.33 2.61 -11.78
CA ASP A 82 -35.93 2.53 -13.19
C ASP A 82 -34.57 1.81 -13.36
N PHE A 83 -33.61 2.08 -12.47
CA PHE A 83 -32.33 1.36 -12.45
C PHE A 83 -32.49 -0.13 -12.15
N TYR A 84 -33.33 -0.47 -11.16
CA TYR A 84 -33.62 -1.86 -10.81
C TYR A 84 -34.19 -2.64 -12.01
N LYS A 85 -35.07 -2.00 -12.80
CA LYS A 85 -35.61 -2.57 -14.04
C LYS A 85 -34.55 -2.66 -15.15
N SER A 86 -33.74 -1.63 -15.34
CA SER A 86 -32.75 -1.59 -16.44
C SER A 86 -31.66 -2.64 -16.29
N GLU A 87 -31.27 -2.97 -15.06
CA GLU A 87 -30.30 -4.02 -14.77
C GLU A 87 -30.94 -5.43 -14.73
N ALA A 88 -32.20 -5.56 -15.15
CA ALA A 88 -32.96 -6.82 -15.22
C ALA A 88 -33.05 -7.58 -13.88
N CYS A 89 -33.07 -6.86 -12.75
CA CYS A 89 -33.15 -7.46 -11.42
C CYS A 89 -34.52 -8.07 -11.11
N CYS A 90 -35.55 -7.75 -11.90
CA CYS A 90 -36.89 -8.28 -11.76
C CYS A 90 -36.93 -9.82 -11.88
N GLY A 91 -37.34 -10.49 -10.81
CA GLY A 91 -37.37 -11.95 -10.72
C GLY A 91 -35.97 -12.60 -10.58
N SER A 92 -34.91 -11.80 -10.46
CA SER A 92 -33.52 -12.26 -10.38
C SER A 92 -32.78 -11.54 -9.24
N PRO A 93 -33.15 -11.76 -7.97
CA PRO A 93 -32.62 -11.01 -6.82
C PRO A 93 -31.14 -11.26 -6.54
N THR A 94 -30.53 -12.26 -7.17
CA THR A 94 -29.11 -12.60 -7.05
C THR A 94 -28.25 -12.04 -8.18
N THR A 95 -28.81 -11.20 -9.05
CA THR A 95 -28.08 -10.58 -10.16
C THR A 95 -26.98 -9.67 -9.62
N VAL A 96 -25.75 -9.89 -10.05
CA VAL A 96 -24.60 -9.05 -9.68
C VAL A 96 -24.59 -7.83 -10.60
N LEU A 97 -24.76 -6.65 -10.01
CA LEU A 97 -24.75 -5.39 -10.73
C LEU A 97 -23.33 -5.01 -11.15
N SER A 98 -23.18 -4.56 -12.39
CA SER A 98 -21.89 -4.10 -12.94
C SER A 98 -21.72 -2.58 -12.82
N ASN A 99 -22.82 -1.85 -12.60
CA ASN A 99 -22.87 -0.40 -12.55
C ASN A 99 -23.15 0.11 -11.13
N PRO A 100 -22.56 1.25 -10.73
CA PRO A 100 -22.92 1.90 -9.47
C PRO A 100 -24.37 2.36 -9.49
N VAL A 101 -25.01 2.34 -8.32
CA VAL A 101 -26.39 2.85 -8.12
C VAL A 101 -26.45 4.32 -8.57
N PRO A 102 -27.51 4.76 -9.29
CA PRO A 102 -27.69 6.15 -9.68
C PRO A 102 -27.47 7.10 -8.50
N GLY A 103 -26.90 8.29 -8.75
CA GLY A 103 -26.56 9.28 -7.72
C GLY A 103 -25.43 8.88 -6.76
N SER A 104 -24.87 7.67 -6.88
CA SER A 104 -23.56 7.38 -6.27
C SER A 104 -22.52 8.18 -7.04
N PRO A 105 -21.82 9.15 -6.41
CA PRO A 105 -20.69 9.80 -7.07
C PRO A 105 -19.70 8.72 -7.48
N ALA A 106 -19.26 8.74 -8.74
CA ALA A 106 -18.18 7.88 -9.17
C ALA A 106 -17.01 8.09 -8.22
N CYS A 107 -16.42 6.99 -7.71
CA CYS A 107 -15.24 7.10 -6.86
C CYS A 107 -14.22 7.97 -7.59
N PRO A 108 -13.78 9.11 -7.03
CA PRO A 108 -12.85 10.00 -7.71
C PRO A 108 -11.47 9.34 -7.88
N TYR A 109 -11.26 8.19 -7.23
CA TYR A 109 -10.06 7.39 -7.29
C TYR A 109 -10.24 6.23 -8.27
N ASN A 110 -9.34 6.17 -9.25
CA ASN A 110 -9.21 5.03 -10.14
C ASN A 110 -8.16 4.06 -9.56
N PHE A 111 -8.61 2.90 -9.10
CA PHE A 111 -7.72 1.85 -8.56
C PHE A 111 -7.17 0.92 -9.65
N ASN A 112 -7.55 1.12 -10.91
CA ASN A 112 -6.96 0.37 -12.02
C ASN A 112 -5.50 0.76 -12.19
N LYS A 113 -4.67 -0.25 -12.48
CA LYS A 113 -3.25 -0.03 -12.80
C LYS A 113 -3.14 0.84 -14.07
N PRO A 114 -2.43 1.97 -14.02
CA PRO A 114 -2.30 2.85 -15.17
C PRO A 114 -1.39 2.25 -16.25
N ALA A 115 -1.59 2.69 -17.49
CA ALA A 115 -0.56 2.54 -18.51
C ALA A 115 0.65 3.41 -18.15
N CYS A 116 1.85 2.94 -18.47
CA CYS A 116 3.10 3.60 -18.05
C CYS A 116 3.28 5.04 -18.55
N ASN A 117 2.70 5.38 -19.71
CA ASN A 117 2.70 6.74 -20.24
C ASN A 117 1.79 7.73 -19.48
N THR A 118 0.93 7.23 -18.59
CA THR A 118 0.03 8.01 -17.73
C THR A 118 0.33 7.89 -16.24
N ALA A 119 1.26 7.00 -15.88
CA ALA A 119 1.69 6.79 -14.50
C ALA A 119 2.67 7.88 -14.04
N GLU A 120 2.93 7.94 -12.73
CA GLU A 120 4.08 8.63 -12.15
C GLU A 120 5.37 7.81 -12.38
N PRO A 121 6.58 8.38 -12.11
CA PRO A 121 7.82 7.64 -12.27
C PRO A 121 7.82 6.29 -11.56
N GLN A 122 8.50 5.32 -12.15
CA GLN A 122 8.42 3.93 -11.77
C GLN A 122 9.75 3.38 -11.24
N THR A 123 9.65 2.28 -10.52
CA THR A 123 10.77 1.51 -9.92
C THR A 123 10.65 0.03 -10.32
N PRO A 124 11.75 -0.72 -10.52
CA PRO A 124 13.17 -0.34 -10.32
C PRO A 124 13.82 0.39 -11.50
N ARG A 125 14.79 1.26 -11.18
CA ARG A 125 15.60 2.01 -12.17
C ARG A 125 17.06 1.55 -12.21
N ASP A 126 17.73 1.86 -13.31
CA ASP A 126 19.18 1.79 -13.41
C ASP A 126 19.82 2.97 -12.66
N LEU A 127 20.62 2.65 -11.63
CA LEU A 127 21.39 3.56 -10.79
C LEU A 127 22.88 3.59 -11.15
N SER A 128 23.31 2.87 -12.20
CA SER A 128 24.68 2.91 -12.71
C SER A 128 25.10 4.32 -13.10
N THR A 129 26.42 4.56 -13.07
CA THR A 129 26.99 5.84 -13.48
C THR A 129 26.58 6.19 -14.91
N GLY A 130 25.96 7.35 -15.09
CA GLY A 130 25.47 7.83 -16.39
C GLY A 130 24.09 7.31 -16.79
N ALA A 131 23.43 6.48 -15.97
CA ALA A 131 22.06 6.04 -16.23
C ALA A 131 21.09 7.24 -16.28
N THR A 132 20.22 7.24 -17.27
CA THR A 132 19.28 8.34 -17.56
C THR A 132 17.84 7.92 -17.25
N GLY A 133 16.96 8.92 -17.20
CA GLY A 133 15.53 8.73 -17.17
C GLY A 133 14.84 9.92 -17.83
N SER A 134 13.53 9.84 -18.04
CA SER A 134 12.79 10.83 -18.83
C SER A 134 11.72 11.57 -18.04
N MET A 135 11.29 11.03 -16.90
CA MET A 135 10.14 11.57 -16.16
C MET A 135 10.54 12.62 -15.12
N VAL A 136 9.64 13.57 -14.91
CA VAL A 136 9.70 14.56 -13.82
C VAL A 136 8.71 14.11 -12.75
N PRO A 137 9.13 13.88 -11.50
CA PRO A 137 8.21 13.49 -10.44
C PRO A 137 7.29 14.65 -10.04
N LYS A 138 6.02 14.36 -9.74
CA LYS A 138 5.09 15.39 -9.22
C LYS A 138 5.16 15.60 -7.71
N ALA A 139 5.66 14.61 -6.97
CA ALA A 139 5.83 14.67 -5.52
C ALA A 139 7.30 14.89 -5.15
N ALA A 140 7.51 15.58 -4.03
CA ALA A 140 8.84 15.70 -3.46
C ALA A 140 9.30 14.35 -2.87
N THR A 141 10.59 14.08 -2.97
CA THR A 141 11.24 12.95 -2.32
C THR A 141 11.49 13.27 -0.85
N LEU A 142 11.18 12.33 0.03
CA LEU A 142 11.39 12.45 1.47
C LEU A 142 12.86 12.21 1.83
N THR A 143 13.39 12.98 2.78
CA THR A 143 14.75 12.80 3.34
C THR A 143 14.82 11.59 4.28
N ASP A 144 16.02 11.17 4.68
CA ASP A 144 16.20 10.07 5.64
C ASP A 144 15.56 10.41 6.99
N ALA A 145 15.75 11.64 7.49
CA ALA A 145 15.09 12.11 8.70
C ALA A 145 13.55 12.09 8.62
N GLN A 146 12.97 12.36 7.45
CA GLN A 146 11.52 12.28 7.25
C GLN A 146 11.04 10.83 7.16
N ALA A 147 11.83 9.93 6.58
CA ALA A 147 11.54 8.49 6.57
C ALA A 147 11.56 7.90 7.99
N ASN A 148 12.56 8.27 8.79
CA ASN A 148 12.69 7.83 10.19
C ASN A 148 11.56 8.36 11.11
N PHE A 149 10.82 9.39 10.67
CA PHE A 149 9.62 9.86 11.37
C PHE A 149 8.38 8.99 11.06
N LEU A 150 8.41 8.21 9.98
CA LEU A 150 7.30 7.33 9.60
C LEU A 150 7.48 5.95 10.25
N PRO A 151 6.38 5.33 10.76
CA PRO A 151 6.44 3.97 11.28
C PRO A 151 6.97 2.96 10.25
N LEU A 152 7.84 2.05 10.69
CA LEU A 152 8.25 0.87 9.93
C LEU A 152 7.08 -0.13 9.94
N VAL A 153 6.49 -0.40 8.78
CA VAL A 153 5.24 -1.18 8.66
C VAL A 153 5.44 -2.52 7.97
N ASN A 154 6.57 -2.74 7.31
CA ASN A 154 6.88 -4.01 6.68
C ASN A 154 8.38 -4.12 6.42
N VAL A 155 8.90 -5.34 6.52
CA VAL A 155 10.22 -5.71 6.03
C VAL A 155 10.04 -6.94 5.16
N HIS A 156 10.58 -6.93 3.95
CA HIS A 156 10.58 -8.08 3.07
C HIS A 156 11.83 -8.05 2.22
N PHE A 157 12.09 -9.10 1.46
CA PHE A 157 13.28 -9.16 0.61
C PHE A 157 13.00 -9.82 -0.73
N HIS A 158 13.75 -9.38 -1.73
CA HIS A 158 13.70 -9.91 -3.09
C HIS A 158 14.93 -10.77 -3.39
N LEU A 159 14.77 -11.78 -4.26
CA LEU A 159 15.92 -12.51 -4.81
C LEU A 159 16.63 -11.62 -5.84
N GLY A 160 17.88 -11.24 -5.54
CA GLY A 160 18.64 -10.24 -6.27
C GLY A 160 18.17 -8.81 -5.96
N ALA A 161 18.95 -7.84 -6.41
CA ALA A 161 18.55 -6.44 -6.43
C ALA A 161 17.53 -6.19 -7.54
N GLU A 162 16.44 -5.54 -7.19
CA GLU A 162 15.48 -5.03 -8.17
C GLU A 162 16.12 -3.88 -8.95
N HIS A 163 16.84 -3.01 -8.24
CA HIS A 163 17.65 -1.97 -8.82
C HIS A 163 18.89 -2.53 -9.50
N LYS A 164 19.42 -1.80 -10.47
CA LYS A 164 20.74 -2.04 -11.04
C LYS A 164 21.70 -0.94 -10.58
N SER A 165 22.92 -1.29 -10.21
CA SER A 165 23.98 -0.32 -9.91
C SER A 165 25.31 -0.75 -10.51
N ASP A 166 26.34 0.07 -10.35
CA ASP A 166 27.70 -0.33 -10.74
C ASP A 166 28.24 -1.47 -9.86
N ALA A 167 27.74 -1.63 -8.63
CA ALA A 167 28.14 -2.68 -7.70
C ALA A 167 27.32 -3.98 -7.83
N TYR A 168 26.07 -3.91 -8.30
CA TYR A 168 25.22 -5.07 -8.58
C TYR A 168 24.55 -4.91 -9.95
N ASN A 169 25.08 -5.60 -10.96
CA ASN A 169 24.58 -5.50 -12.34
C ASN A 169 24.55 -6.84 -13.08
N ASN A 170 24.85 -7.95 -12.41
CA ASN A 170 24.82 -9.25 -13.04
C ASN A 170 23.37 -9.76 -13.16
N ASP A 171 22.83 -9.79 -14.37
CA ASP A 171 21.48 -10.24 -14.68
C ASP A 171 21.42 -11.66 -15.27
N THR A 172 22.51 -12.43 -15.21
CA THR A 172 22.60 -13.78 -15.81
C THR A 172 21.46 -14.69 -15.34
N ASP A 173 21.15 -14.68 -14.03
CA ASP A 173 20.07 -15.48 -13.46
C ASP A 173 18.69 -15.01 -13.94
N ALA A 174 18.49 -13.69 -14.04
CA ALA A 174 17.26 -13.09 -14.52
C ALA A 174 17.03 -13.41 -16.01
N MET A 175 18.08 -13.33 -16.84
CA MET A 175 18.06 -13.70 -18.24
C MET A 175 17.74 -15.19 -18.43
N ALA A 176 18.36 -16.07 -17.64
CA ALA A 176 18.09 -17.50 -17.69
C ALA A 176 16.63 -17.80 -17.30
N TYR A 177 16.12 -17.14 -16.25
CA TYR A 177 14.74 -17.25 -15.82
C TYR A 177 13.75 -16.79 -16.91
N ASP A 178 14.02 -15.65 -17.53
CA ASP A 178 13.16 -15.10 -18.59
C ASP A 178 13.25 -15.92 -19.89
N ALA A 179 14.40 -16.49 -20.22
CA ALA A 179 14.56 -17.40 -21.37
C ALA A 179 13.84 -18.75 -21.17
N ALA A 180 13.77 -19.25 -19.94
CA ALA A 180 13.04 -20.47 -19.60
C ALA A 180 11.50 -20.32 -19.69
N SER A 181 11.00 -19.11 -19.94
CA SER A 181 9.58 -18.76 -19.86
C SER A 181 8.68 -19.21 -21.03
N SER A 182 9.17 -20.05 -21.95
CA SER A 182 8.31 -20.70 -22.96
C SER A 182 7.41 -21.80 -22.37
N GLY A 183 7.45 -22.05 -21.06
CA GLY A 183 6.63 -23.03 -20.34
C GLY A 183 5.81 -22.43 -19.18
N ARG A 184 4.76 -23.16 -18.77
CA ARG A 184 3.87 -22.80 -17.65
C ARG A 184 4.69 -22.63 -16.37
N ARG A 185 4.88 -21.39 -15.91
CA ARG A 185 5.60 -21.09 -14.68
C ARG A 185 4.83 -21.70 -13.50
N LEU A 186 5.47 -22.58 -12.73
CA LEU A 186 4.99 -22.90 -11.40
C LEU A 186 5.17 -21.65 -10.54
N ALA A 187 4.16 -21.28 -9.76
CA ALA A 187 4.17 -20.10 -8.90
C ALA A 187 5.24 -20.13 -7.78
N SER A 188 6.18 -21.08 -7.81
CA SER A 188 7.08 -21.38 -6.71
C SER A 188 8.44 -20.68 -6.77
N ASN A 189 8.89 -20.21 -7.94
CA ASN A 189 10.26 -19.67 -8.08
C ASN A 189 10.24 -18.17 -8.39
N PRO A 190 10.73 -17.31 -7.48
CA PRO A 190 10.79 -15.87 -7.70
C PRO A 190 11.72 -15.56 -8.88
N ARG A 191 11.38 -14.54 -9.68
CA ARG A 191 12.27 -14.05 -10.74
C ARG A 191 13.50 -13.42 -10.07
N PRO A 192 14.73 -13.83 -10.40
CA PRO A 192 15.92 -13.18 -9.89
C PRO A 192 16.06 -11.74 -10.39
N GLY A 193 16.66 -10.87 -9.57
CA GLY A 193 17.11 -9.53 -9.92
C GLY A 193 18.60 -9.51 -10.33
N PHE A 194 19.23 -8.35 -10.18
CA PHE A 194 20.65 -8.15 -10.39
C PHE A 194 21.44 -8.70 -9.19
N MET A 195 22.49 -9.47 -9.47
CA MET A 195 23.31 -10.09 -8.45
C MET A 195 24.58 -9.28 -8.16
N CYS A 196 25.02 -9.33 -6.91
CA CYS A 196 26.37 -8.92 -6.53
C CYS A 196 27.41 -9.81 -7.23
N PRO A 197 28.61 -9.29 -7.53
CA PRO A 197 29.71 -10.07 -8.11
C PRO A 197 30.10 -11.26 -7.22
N THR A 198 30.35 -12.40 -7.83
CA THR A 198 30.73 -13.65 -7.14
C THR A 198 32.11 -14.16 -7.54
N ASP A 199 32.78 -13.48 -8.48
CA ASP A 199 34.08 -13.84 -9.05
C ASP A 199 35.22 -13.81 -8.03
N THR A 200 35.07 -13.04 -6.95
CA THR A 200 36.05 -12.97 -5.85
C THR A 200 35.72 -13.88 -4.67
N LEU A 201 34.62 -14.63 -4.72
CA LEU A 201 34.22 -15.52 -3.63
C LEU A 201 34.95 -16.86 -3.71
N THR A 202 35.38 -17.36 -2.55
CA THR A 202 36.02 -18.67 -2.43
C THR A 202 35.00 -19.80 -2.29
N ASP A 203 35.39 -21.04 -2.60
CA ASP A 203 34.55 -22.22 -2.38
C ASP A 203 34.06 -22.34 -0.93
N ALA A 204 34.92 -21.99 0.04
CA ALA A 204 34.55 -21.97 1.46
C ALA A 204 33.43 -20.96 1.74
N GLN A 205 33.51 -19.74 1.18
CA GLN A 205 32.48 -18.71 1.30
C GLN A 205 31.15 -19.15 0.66
N MET A 206 31.21 -19.97 -0.39
CA MET A 206 30.06 -20.47 -1.16
C MET A 206 29.45 -21.78 -0.61
N THR A 207 29.97 -22.30 0.50
CA THR A 207 29.46 -23.56 1.08
C THR A 207 27.97 -23.43 1.44
N PRO A 208 27.11 -24.41 1.09
CA PRO A 208 25.69 -24.35 1.45
C PRO A 208 25.45 -24.23 2.96
N TYR A 209 24.44 -23.44 3.33
CA TYR A 209 23.96 -23.26 4.71
C TYR A 209 22.50 -23.73 4.80
N THR A 210 22.14 -24.39 5.90
CA THR A 210 20.76 -24.83 6.13
C THR A 210 20.01 -23.80 6.96
N PHE A 211 19.29 -22.91 6.29
CA PHE A 211 18.39 -21.92 6.91
C PHE A 211 17.30 -22.62 7.74
N GLN A 212 17.10 -22.16 8.98
CA GLN A 212 16.10 -22.68 9.91
C GLN A 212 14.84 -21.82 9.97
N HIS A 213 14.98 -20.52 9.67
CA HIS A 213 13.93 -19.53 9.87
C HIS A 213 13.48 -18.90 8.55
N CYS A 214 14.42 -18.60 7.66
CA CYS A 214 14.05 -18.23 6.30
C CYS A 214 13.43 -19.41 5.58
N THR A 215 12.41 -19.12 4.79
CA THR A 215 11.67 -20.08 3.97
C THR A 215 11.93 -19.80 2.49
N GLY A 216 11.46 -20.69 1.62
CA GLY A 216 11.79 -20.62 0.20
C GLY A 216 13.25 -21.02 -0.07
N ASP A 217 13.75 -20.66 -1.24
CA ASP A 217 15.06 -21.06 -1.75
C ASP A 217 16.12 -19.97 -1.49
N VAL A 218 16.35 -19.64 -0.21
CA VAL A 218 17.42 -18.74 0.22
C VAL A 218 18.75 -19.50 0.17
N GLN A 219 19.76 -18.92 -0.48
CA GLN A 219 21.02 -19.59 -0.81
C GLN A 219 22.22 -18.71 -0.48
N VAL A 220 23.28 -19.36 0.02
CA VAL A 220 24.61 -18.76 0.11
C VAL A 220 25.15 -18.47 -1.29
N GLY A 221 25.81 -17.33 -1.44
CA GLY A 221 26.40 -16.85 -2.69
C GLY A 221 25.44 -16.04 -3.56
N LYS A 222 24.15 -15.99 -3.22
CA LYS A 222 23.17 -15.09 -3.83
C LYS A 222 23.10 -13.78 -3.06
N SER A 223 22.58 -12.76 -3.74
CA SER A 223 22.25 -11.48 -3.11
C SER A 223 20.74 -11.27 -3.02
N TYR A 224 20.33 -10.47 -2.05
CA TYR A 224 18.95 -10.16 -1.73
C TYR A 224 18.82 -8.68 -1.46
N GLU A 225 17.83 -8.01 -2.05
CA GLU A 225 17.48 -6.64 -1.69
C GLU A 225 16.41 -6.68 -0.61
N VAL A 226 16.77 -6.25 0.60
CA VAL A 226 15.83 -6.10 1.72
C VAL A 226 15.22 -4.72 1.63
N HIS A 227 13.89 -4.67 1.74
CA HIS A 227 13.10 -3.46 1.77
C HIS A 227 12.61 -3.20 3.19
N TYR A 228 12.99 -2.07 3.76
CA TYR A 228 12.41 -1.53 4.98
C TYR A 228 11.38 -0.48 4.59
N VAL A 229 10.10 -0.81 4.79
CA VAL A 229 8.97 -0.02 4.29
C VAL A 229 8.40 0.83 5.41
N HIS A 230 8.52 2.14 5.27
CA HIS A 230 7.98 3.12 6.20
C HIS A 230 6.73 3.77 5.62
N SER A 231 5.68 3.95 6.43
CA SER A 231 4.43 4.56 5.95
C SER A 231 3.70 5.39 6.98
N SER A 232 3.16 6.54 6.57
CA SER A 232 2.26 7.35 7.39
C SER A 232 0.90 6.68 7.66
N ALA A 233 0.58 5.60 6.94
CA ALA A 233 -0.56 4.73 7.23
C ALA A 233 -0.27 3.74 8.36
N GLY A 234 0.97 3.63 8.84
CA GLY A 234 1.26 2.96 10.10
C GLY A 234 0.68 3.70 11.30
N THR A 235 0.33 2.94 12.32
CA THR A 235 0.08 3.36 13.70
C THR A 235 1.42 3.48 14.46
N ASP A 236 1.41 4.26 15.53
CA ASP A 236 2.61 4.66 16.29
C ASP A 236 3.22 3.50 17.10
N ASN A 237 4.55 3.48 17.20
CA ASN A 237 5.35 2.55 18.01
C ASN A 237 5.05 2.68 19.52
N ASP A 238 4.52 3.84 19.95
CA ASP A 238 4.15 4.12 21.35
C ASP A 238 2.65 3.90 21.66
N ALA A 239 1.90 3.25 20.76
CA ALA A 239 0.48 2.97 20.99
C ALA A 239 0.29 2.04 22.20
N SER A 240 -0.35 2.57 23.26
CA SER A 240 -0.52 1.87 24.55
C SER A 240 -1.47 0.67 24.54
N ASP A 241 -2.15 0.39 23.43
CA ASP A 241 -2.96 -0.80 23.24
C ASP A 241 -2.19 -1.84 22.42
N GLY A 242 -1.85 -2.98 23.04
CA GLY A 242 -1.00 -4.04 22.48
C GLY A 242 -1.52 -4.74 21.20
N MET A 243 -2.55 -4.21 20.54
CA MET A 243 -2.94 -4.58 19.18
C MET A 243 -2.37 -3.63 18.10
N ASN A 244 -1.82 -2.46 18.48
CA ASN A 244 -1.42 -1.40 17.54
C ASN A 244 0.03 -0.93 17.67
N ALA A 245 0.80 -1.47 18.62
CA ALA A 245 2.13 -0.96 18.95
C ALA A 245 3.27 -1.45 18.02
N ASP A 246 3.07 -2.54 17.26
CA ASP A 246 4.12 -3.15 16.44
C ASP A 246 3.52 -3.73 15.14
N LEU A 247 3.51 -2.91 14.09
CA LEU A 247 2.73 -3.11 12.86
C LEU A 247 3.51 -3.72 11.71
N LEU A 248 4.70 -4.27 12.00
CA LEU A 248 5.46 -4.98 11.01
C LEU A 248 4.67 -6.25 10.65
N ALA A 249 4.04 -6.24 9.49
CA ALA A 249 3.08 -7.26 9.08
C ALA A 249 3.43 -7.78 7.68
N ASP A 250 3.00 -9.01 7.39
CA ASP A 250 3.13 -9.60 6.06
C ASP A 250 2.40 -8.74 4.99
N GLY A 251 3.09 -8.48 3.89
CA GLY A 251 2.57 -7.75 2.74
C GLY A 251 2.39 -6.24 2.94
N LEU A 252 2.12 -5.54 1.83
CA LEU A 252 2.08 -4.07 1.79
C LEU A 252 0.72 -3.45 2.13
N GLY A 253 -0.23 -4.25 2.64
CA GLY A 253 -1.59 -3.79 2.94
C GLY A 253 -1.62 -2.67 3.99
N GLY A 254 -0.82 -2.82 5.06
CA GLY A 254 -0.66 -1.81 6.11
C GLY A 254 -0.01 -0.52 5.58
N ALA A 255 0.95 -0.62 4.67
CA ALA A 255 1.62 0.53 4.07
C ALA A 255 0.67 1.37 3.19
N ALA A 256 -0.22 0.71 2.44
CA ALA A 256 -1.14 1.37 1.53
C ALA A 256 -2.43 1.89 2.19
N ASN A 257 -2.95 1.19 3.22
CA ASN A 257 -4.30 1.44 3.75
C ASN A 257 -4.43 1.32 5.28
N GLY A 258 -3.33 1.18 6.05
CA GLY A 258 -3.35 0.87 7.49
C GLY A 258 -4.14 1.81 8.41
N ARG A 259 -4.59 2.97 7.90
CA ARG A 259 -5.43 3.95 8.61
C ARG A 259 -6.60 4.50 7.77
N GLY A 260 -6.97 3.83 6.68
CA GLY A 260 -7.94 4.36 5.71
C GLY A 260 -7.48 5.65 5.01
N LEU A 261 -6.17 5.94 5.04
CA LEU A 261 -5.57 7.05 4.31
C LEU A 261 -5.54 6.72 2.82
N LEU A 262 -6.05 7.64 2.01
CA LEU A 262 -6.16 7.43 0.57
C LEU A 262 -4.83 7.63 -0.17
N ASN A 263 -3.93 8.47 0.38
CA ASN A 263 -2.62 8.77 -0.19
C ASN A 263 -1.57 8.83 0.94
N PRO A 264 -1.16 7.68 1.52
CA PRO A 264 -0.12 7.70 2.53
C PRO A 264 1.23 8.10 1.94
N MET A 265 2.06 8.72 2.77
CA MET A 265 3.47 8.89 2.47
C MET A 265 4.17 7.56 2.71
N VAL A 266 4.81 7.00 1.68
CA VAL A 266 5.52 5.73 1.75
C VAL A 266 6.97 5.95 1.33
N VAL A 267 7.89 5.47 2.17
CA VAL A 267 9.32 5.40 1.90
C VAL A 267 9.74 3.93 1.91
N VAL A 268 10.53 3.51 0.92
CA VAL A 268 11.17 2.20 0.93
C VAL A 268 12.68 2.40 0.92
N GLN A 269 13.32 1.86 1.95
CA GLN A 269 14.78 1.77 2.07
C GLN A 269 15.22 0.41 1.55
N GLY A 270 15.89 0.39 0.40
CA GLY A 270 16.38 -0.81 -0.27
C GLY A 270 17.88 -1.02 -0.02
N GLN A 271 18.24 -2.12 0.61
CA GLN A 271 19.63 -2.47 0.92
C GLN A 271 19.98 -3.88 0.43
N ILE A 272 21.15 -4.01 -0.21
CA ILE A 272 21.54 -5.22 -0.91
C ILE A 272 22.52 -6.02 -0.05
N TYR A 273 22.13 -7.25 0.25
CA TYR A 273 22.91 -8.19 1.05
C TYR A 273 23.35 -9.39 0.23
N GLN A 274 24.65 -9.67 0.17
CA GLN A 274 25.21 -10.90 -0.37
C GLN A 274 25.51 -11.88 0.77
N ILE A 275 24.85 -13.03 0.77
CA ILE A 275 25.03 -14.02 1.82
C ILE A 275 26.30 -14.83 1.55
N VAL A 276 27.28 -14.79 2.44
CA VAL A 276 28.54 -15.54 2.30
C VAL A 276 29.00 -16.11 3.65
N ASN A 277 29.54 -17.33 3.67
CA ASN A 277 30.15 -17.84 4.90
C ASN A 277 31.38 -17.01 5.27
N GLY A 278 31.53 -16.70 6.56
CA GLY A 278 32.61 -15.82 7.05
C GLY A 278 32.38 -14.34 6.76
N GLY A 279 31.21 -13.96 6.21
CA GLY A 279 30.79 -12.56 6.14
C GLY A 279 30.57 -11.94 7.53
N PRO A 280 30.54 -10.60 7.64
CA PRO A 280 30.21 -9.91 8.88
C PRO A 280 28.93 -10.43 9.54
N THR A 281 29.00 -10.62 10.86
CA THR A 281 27.82 -10.95 11.66
C THR A 281 27.05 -9.67 12.01
N VAL A 282 25.78 -9.62 11.63
CA VAL A 282 24.87 -8.52 11.93
C VAL A 282 23.69 -9.09 12.70
N ASN A 283 23.62 -8.79 13.99
CA ASN A 283 22.61 -9.36 14.89
C ASN A 283 21.21 -8.77 14.68
N ASP A 284 21.11 -7.58 14.05
CA ASP A 284 19.86 -6.85 13.91
C ASP A 284 19.61 -6.39 12.47
N LEU A 285 19.61 -7.35 11.55
CA LEU A 285 19.30 -7.06 10.14
C LEU A 285 17.85 -6.60 9.94
N LEU A 286 16.96 -6.79 10.92
CA LEU A 286 15.63 -6.22 10.90
C LEU A 286 15.66 -4.68 10.87
N HIS A 287 16.70 -4.08 11.47
CA HIS A 287 17.01 -2.66 11.39
C HIS A 287 18.27 -2.40 10.56
N GLY A 288 18.52 -3.24 9.54
CA GLY A 288 19.73 -3.26 8.72
C GLY A 288 20.10 -1.88 8.18
N TRP A 289 19.12 -1.09 7.73
CA TRP A 289 19.37 0.28 7.27
C TRP A 289 20.10 1.13 8.32
N THR A 290 19.82 0.96 9.60
CA THR A 290 20.46 1.73 10.68
C THR A 290 21.77 1.13 11.19
N VAL A 291 21.97 -0.18 11.07
CA VAL A 291 23.11 -0.89 11.64
C VAL A 291 24.18 -1.29 10.61
N VAL A 292 23.84 -1.24 9.32
CA VAL A 292 24.73 -1.46 8.18
C VAL A 292 24.90 -0.14 7.42
N GLY A 293 26.15 0.20 7.13
CA GLY A 293 26.48 1.47 6.48
C GLY A 293 25.92 1.55 5.06
N HIS A 294 25.28 2.67 4.73
CA HIS A 294 24.63 2.91 3.44
C HIS A 294 25.10 4.25 2.84
N ASN A 295 26.41 4.53 2.95
CA ASN A 295 27.01 5.84 2.60
C ASN A 295 26.86 6.19 1.11
N ASN A 296 26.75 5.19 0.24
CA ASN A 296 26.54 5.36 -1.20
C ASN A 296 25.05 5.23 -1.55
N SER A 297 24.19 5.90 -0.79
CA SER A 297 22.74 5.86 -1.03
C SER A 297 22.23 7.06 -1.80
N VAL A 298 21.19 6.82 -2.57
CA VAL A 298 20.44 7.86 -3.28
C VAL A 298 19.00 7.86 -2.83
N MET A 299 18.33 9.00 -2.97
CA MET A 299 16.89 9.11 -2.83
C MET A 299 16.24 9.63 -4.11
N TYR A 300 15.06 9.08 -4.44
CA TYR A 300 14.28 9.52 -5.60
C TYR A 300 12.80 9.11 -5.48
N SER A 301 11.93 9.69 -6.31
CA SER A 301 10.52 9.28 -6.41
C SER A 301 10.35 8.19 -7.47
N GLY A 302 9.60 7.14 -7.12
CA GLY A 302 9.31 6.00 -8.00
C GLY A 302 7.98 5.34 -7.63
N SER A 303 7.91 4.02 -7.75
CA SER A 303 6.67 3.26 -7.56
C SER A 303 6.87 1.98 -6.75
N THR A 304 5.81 1.23 -6.47
CA THR A 304 5.97 -0.17 -6.03
C THR A 304 6.51 -1.04 -7.18
N THR A 305 7.14 -2.16 -6.82
CA THR A 305 7.95 -3.00 -7.71
C THR A 305 7.37 -4.40 -7.93
N GLY A 306 6.15 -4.68 -7.47
CA GLY A 306 5.56 -6.02 -7.61
C GLY A 306 5.59 -6.53 -9.07
N GLN A 307 5.86 -7.83 -9.25
CA GLN A 307 6.03 -8.47 -10.56
C GLN A 307 4.77 -8.46 -11.46
N SER A 308 3.65 -7.99 -10.93
CA SER A 308 2.42 -7.75 -11.68
C SER A 308 2.41 -6.40 -12.43
N HIS A 309 3.55 -5.72 -12.47
CA HIS A 309 3.82 -4.50 -13.22
C HIS A 309 4.99 -4.72 -14.19
N ASP A 310 4.93 -4.08 -15.35
CA ASP A 310 5.95 -4.15 -16.40
C ASP A 310 6.08 -2.80 -17.12
N ASN A 311 6.63 -2.77 -18.34
CA ASN A 311 6.77 -1.56 -19.16
C ASN A 311 5.49 -1.18 -19.95
N SER A 312 4.37 -1.85 -19.67
CA SER A 312 3.03 -1.58 -20.23
C SER A 312 2.03 -1.24 -19.12
N VAL A 313 1.99 -2.04 -18.06
CA VAL A 313 1.12 -1.88 -16.89
C VAL A 313 1.95 -1.43 -15.70
N CYS A 314 1.79 -0.17 -15.33
CA CYS A 314 2.60 0.47 -14.29
C CYS A 314 1.89 0.46 -12.92
N SER A 315 2.66 0.72 -11.87
CA SER A 315 2.12 0.83 -10.51
C SER A 315 1.40 2.18 -10.35
N PRO A 316 0.22 2.20 -9.69
CA PRO A 316 -0.49 3.42 -9.38
C PRO A 316 0.11 4.19 -8.18
N TYR A 317 1.03 3.58 -7.44
CA TYR A 317 1.56 4.15 -6.21
C TYR A 317 2.80 5.00 -6.46
N VAL A 318 2.88 6.14 -5.77
CA VAL A 318 4.08 7.00 -5.73
C VAL A 318 4.82 6.72 -4.44
N ILE A 319 6.07 6.28 -4.56
CA ILE A 319 6.91 5.85 -3.45
C ILE A 319 8.16 6.70 -3.43
N THR A 320 8.62 7.11 -2.25
CA THR A 320 10.00 7.59 -2.10
C THR A 320 10.91 6.38 -1.93
N TRP A 321 11.92 6.26 -2.77
CA TRP A 321 12.94 5.22 -2.68
C TRP A 321 14.22 5.80 -2.11
N HIS A 322 14.76 5.16 -1.09
CA HIS A 322 16.14 5.28 -0.64
C HIS A 322 16.84 4.00 -1.04
N VAL A 323 17.88 4.08 -1.86
CA VAL A 323 18.53 2.88 -2.39
C VAL A 323 20.01 2.96 -2.15
N ASP A 324 20.50 1.98 -1.42
CA ASP A 324 21.93 1.74 -1.27
C ASP A 324 22.49 1.18 -2.57
N LYS A 325 23.53 1.81 -3.10
CA LYS A 325 24.13 1.40 -4.37
C LYS A 325 25.23 0.36 -4.21
N ASP A 326 25.59 0.00 -2.99
CA ASP A 326 26.65 -0.96 -2.70
C ASP A 326 26.11 -2.35 -2.32
N CYS A 327 26.96 -3.37 -2.44
CA CYS A 327 26.70 -4.72 -1.96
C CYS A 327 27.31 -4.92 -0.57
N HIS A 328 26.51 -5.38 0.38
CA HIS A 328 26.97 -5.71 1.74
C HIS A 328 27.05 -7.21 1.94
N GLN A 329 28.23 -7.72 2.26
CA GLN A 329 28.35 -9.13 2.64
C GLN A 329 27.85 -9.34 4.06
N VAL A 330 27.09 -10.41 4.27
CA VAL A 330 26.59 -10.83 5.58
C VAL A 330 26.72 -12.34 5.75
N SER A 331 26.88 -12.78 7.01
CA SER A 331 26.89 -14.20 7.32
C SER A 331 25.50 -14.83 7.10
N PRO A 332 25.40 -16.11 6.72
CA PRO A 332 24.11 -16.78 6.56
C PRO A 332 23.30 -16.82 7.87
N GLU A 333 23.97 -16.91 9.02
CA GLU A 333 23.34 -16.84 10.34
C GLU A 333 22.67 -15.49 10.58
N SER A 334 23.27 -14.40 10.10
CA SER A 334 22.71 -13.05 10.23
C SER A 334 21.41 -12.94 9.44
N PHE A 335 21.41 -13.42 8.20
CA PHE A 335 20.23 -13.39 7.33
C PHE A 335 19.14 -14.35 7.82
N ASP A 336 19.50 -15.52 8.34
CA ASP A 336 18.52 -16.43 8.98
C ASP A 336 17.94 -15.81 10.26
N ASN A 337 18.75 -15.06 11.00
CA ASN A 337 18.29 -14.33 12.18
C ASN A 337 17.33 -13.18 11.85
N LEU A 338 17.44 -12.53 10.68
CA LEU A 338 16.42 -11.59 10.20
C LEU A 338 15.05 -12.27 10.12
N CYS A 339 14.97 -13.41 9.42
CA CYS A 339 13.73 -14.18 9.30
C CYS A 339 13.23 -14.67 10.68
N LYS A 340 14.14 -15.04 11.58
CA LYS A 340 13.81 -15.40 12.96
C LYS A 340 13.16 -14.23 13.71
N GLN A 341 13.73 -13.03 13.63
CA GLN A 341 13.21 -11.84 14.30
C GLN A 341 11.83 -11.45 13.74
N MET A 342 11.68 -11.42 12.42
CA MET A 342 10.39 -11.17 11.75
C MET A 342 9.30 -12.14 12.22
N LYS A 343 9.64 -13.43 12.32
CA LYS A 343 8.71 -14.47 12.77
C LYS A 343 8.40 -14.38 14.26
N ASP A 344 9.43 -14.34 15.11
CA ASP A 344 9.26 -14.54 16.55
C ASP A 344 8.77 -13.27 17.27
N LEU A 345 9.13 -12.08 16.76
CA LEU A 345 8.73 -10.80 17.35
C LEU A 345 7.41 -10.29 16.77
N TYR A 346 7.19 -10.48 15.46
CA TYR A 346 6.07 -9.87 14.74
C TYR A 346 5.06 -10.88 14.16
N GLY A 347 5.32 -12.19 14.29
CA GLY A 347 4.40 -13.22 13.81
C GLY A 347 4.33 -13.33 12.28
N MET A 348 5.31 -12.78 11.55
CA MET A 348 5.34 -12.85 10.09
C MET A 348 5.60 -14.27 9.60
N SER A 349 5.08 -14.56 8.42
CA SER A 349 5.10 -15.92 7.85
C SER A 349 5.21 -15.94 6.32
N VAL A 350 4.72 -14.91 5.64
CA VAL A 350 4.71 -14.82 4.16
C VAL A 350 6.01 -14.17 3.67
N ASP A 351 6.45 -13.10 4.32
CA ASP A 351 7.66 -12.36 3.92
C ASP A 351 8.96 -12.99 4.48
N LEU A 352 8.89 -14.25 4.90
CA LEU A 352 10.06 -15.06 5.26
C LEU A 352 10.70 -15.74 4.04
N ALA A 353 10.13 -15.58 2.85
CA ALA A 353 10.64 -16.10 1.59
C ALA A 353 10.97 -14.95 0.62
N PRO A 354 11.96 -15.13 -0.27
CA PRO A 354 12.31 -14.09 -1.22
C PRO A 354 11.19 -13.88 -2.25
N HIS A 355 10.83 -12.61 -2.45
CA HIS A 355 9.97 -12.18 -3.54
C HIS A 355 10.74 -12.11 -4.86
N GLY A 356 10.02 -12.11 -5.98
CA GLY A 356 10.63 -11.96 -7.29
C GLY A 356 10.85 -10.51 -7.66
N SER A 357 11.94 -10.25 -8.36
CA SER A 357 12.33 -8.93 -8.85
C SER A 357 11.60 -8.57 -10.15
N ARG A 358 10.99 -7.38 -10.21
CA ARG A 358 10.39 -6.84 -11.45
C ARG A 358 11.45 -6.64 -12.52
N ILE A 359 11.05 -6.77 -13.80
CA ILE A 359 11.91 -6.44 -14.93
C ILE A 359 12.30 -4.95 -14.83
N LEU A 360 13.58 -4.64 -15.07
CA LEU A 360 14.07 -3.26 -15.03
C LEU A 360 13.19 -2.33 -15.87
N VAL A 361 12.79 -1.22 -15.28
CA VAL A 361 11.91 -0.26 -15.94
C VAL A 361 12.67 0.48 -17.03
N SER A 362 12.00 0.67 -18.17
CA SER A 362 12.51 1.49 -19.28
C SER A 362 12.91 2.89 -18.80
N PRO A 363 14.02 3.46 -19.28
CA PRO A 363 14.42 4.85 -18.99
C PRO A 363 13.34 5.89 -19.33
N THR A 364 12.38 5.56 -20.20
CA THR A 364 11.23 6.42 -20.50
C THR A 364 10.30 6.61 -19.29
N TYR A 365 10.23 5.65 -18.38
CA TYR A 365 9.27 5.61 -17.27
C TYR A 365 9.90 5.80 -15.88
N VAL A 366 11.18 6.14 -15.80
CA VAL A 366 11.87 6.45 -14.55
C VAL A 366 12.23 7.93 -14.49
N VAL A 367 12.50 8.44 -13.28
CA VAL A 367 12.90 9.84 -13.08
C VAL A 367 14.20 10.19 -13.81
N GLN A 368 14.29 11.43 -14.29
CA GLN A 368 15.54 12.01 -14.80
C GLN A 368 16.63 11.97 -13.72
N SER A 369 17.90 11.85 -14.15
CA SER A 369 19.04 11.72 -13.25
C SER A 369 19.18 12.86 -12.24
N GLN A 370 18.75 14.07 -12.58
CA GLN A 370 18.75 15.23 -11.68
C GLN A 370 17.80 15.12 -10.48
N TYR A 371 16.82 14.22 -10.53
CA TYR A 371 15.92 13.91 -9.41
C TYR A 371 16.37 12.69 -8.61
N VAL A 372 17.52 12.12 -8.96
CA VAL A 372 18.17 11.09 -8.15
C VAL A 372 19.33 11.76 -7.46
N VAL A 373 19.07 12.12 -6.22
CA VAL A 373 20.00 12.92 -5.41
C VAL A 373 20.62 12.03 -4.34
N PRO A 374 21.81 12.39 -3.81
CA PRO A 374 22.34 11.73 -2.63
C PRO A 374 21.30 11.71 -1.51
N LEU A 375 21.25 10.62 -0.74
CA LEU A 375 20.41 10.53 0.45
C LEU A 375 20.80 11.67 1.41
N ALA A 376 19.80 12.43 1.87
CA ALA A 376 19.96 13.64 2.66
C ALA A 376 19.33 13.55 4.04
#